data_AF-A0A1C2DPM3-F1
#
_entry.id   AF-A0A1C2DPM3-F1
#
_cell.length_a   1.000
_cell.length_b   1.000
_cell.length_c   1.000
_cell.angle_alpha   90.00
_cell.angle_beta   90.00
_cell.angle_gamma   90.00
#
_symmetry.space_group_name_H-M   'P 1'
#
loop_
_entity.id
_entity.type
_entity.pdbx_description
1 polymer ?
#
loop_
_entity_poly.entity_id
_entity_poly.type
_entity_poly.pdbx_seq_one_letter_code
_entity_poly.pdbx_strand_id
1 'polypeptide(L)'
;MARPNSYSKPADHSRPPSYITCSTLARELEVSESTVYEMVRRGVLPQPVKLSNGCVRWCWADVESALGSLSVGCASEVAGDPFLAGLKNVASPA
;
A
#
# COMPACT_ATOMS: atom_id res chain seq x y z
N MET A 1 -21.61 -22.03 -15.68
CA MET A 1 -20.55 -22.40 -14.71
C MET A 1 -19.70 -21.18 -14.43
N ALA A 2 -19.90 -20.54 -13.26
CA ALA A 2 -18.99 -19.68 -12.49
C ALA A 2 -19.87 -18.98 -11.44
N ARG A 3 -19.75 -19.37 -10.16
CA ARG A 3 -20.53 -18.76 -9.08
C ARG A 3 -20.00 -17.34 -8.83
N PRO A 4 -20.86 -16.30 -8.67
CA PRO A 4 -20.39 -15.01 -8.19
C PRO A 4 -19.88 -15.19 -6.77
N ASN A 5 -18.60 -14.89 -6.54
CA ASN A 5 -18.04 -15.01 -5.21
C ASN A 5 -18.40 -13.76 -4.39
N SER A 6 -19.58 -13.82 -3.77
CA SER A 6 -20.07 -12.81 -2.83
C SER A 6 -19.29 -12.91 -1.52
N TYR A 7 -18.13 -12.26 -1.42
CA TYR A 7 -17.47 -12.07 -0.13
C TYR A 7 -18.10 -10.87 0.58
N SER A 8 -19.19 -11.10 1.30
CA SER A 8 -19.54 -10.28 2.46
C SER A 8 -19.09 -11.04 3.70
N LYS A 9 -18.03 -10.55 4.35
CA LYS A 9 -17.72 -10.91 5.73
C LYS A 9 -17.61 -9.60 6.51
N PRO A 10 -18.47 -9.35 7.52
CA PRO A 10 -18.16 -8.32 8.50
C PRO A 10 -16.96 -8.85 9.31
N ALA A 11 -15.77 -8.40 8.95
CA ALA A 11 -14.56 -8.73 9.71
C ALA A 11 -14.50 -7.80 10.93
N ASP A 12 -14.94 -8.35 12.06
CA ASP A 12 -14.34 -8.18 13.38
C ASP A 12 -13.11 -7.26 13.40
N HIS A 13 -13.24 -6.10 14.05
CA HIS A 13 -12.27 -4.99 14.11
C HIS A 13 -11.01 -5.33 14.93
N SER A 14 -10.26 -6.38 14.57
CA SER A 14 -8.96 -6.64 15.21
C SER A 14 -7.95 -7.42 14.36
N ARG A 15 -8.28 -7.88 13.16
CA ARG A 15 -7.28 -8.55 12.31
C ARG A 15 -7.16 -7.85 10.96
N PRO A 16 -6.07 -7.09 10.69
CA PRO A 16 -5.85 -6.55 9.37
C PRO A 16 -5.86 -7.71 8.36
N PRO A 17 -6.59 -7.59 7.23
CA PRO A 17 -6.70 -8.65 6.23
C PRO A 17 -5.31 -9.03 5.74
N SER A 18 -4.81 -10.17 6.22
CA SER A 18 -3.36 -10.42 6.24
C SER A 18 -2.79 -10.78 4.87
N TYR A 19 -3.62 -11.22 3.91
CA TYR A 19 -3.16 -11.64 2.59
C TYR A 19 -4.22 -11.39 1.50
N ILE A 20 -3.91 -10.52 0.54
CA ILE A 20 -4.77 -10.13 -0.58
C ILE A 20 -4.28 -10.69 -1.92
N THR A 21 -5.18 -10.76 -2.91
CA THR A 21 -4.86 -11.19 -4.29
C THR A 21 -4.38 -10.01 -5.14
N CYS A 22 -3.79 -10.29 -6.31
CA CYS A 22 -3.35 -9.25 -7.24
C CYS A 22 -4.49 -8.30 -7.63
N SER A 23 -5.68 -8.82 -7.98
CA SER A 23 -6.83 -8.00 -8.38
C SER A 23 -7.33 -7.09 -7.26
N THR A 24 -7.30 -7.56 -6.00
CA THR A 24 -7.67 -6.73 -4.85
C THR A 24 -6.61 -5.65 -4.62
N LEU A 25 -5.32 -6.01 -4.63
CA LEU A 25 -4.23 -5.05 -4.49
C LEU A 25 -4.26 -3.97 -5.57
N ALA A 26 -4.51 -4.36 -6.83
CA ALA A 26 -4.65 -3.48 -7.96
C ALA A 26 -5.81 -2.48 -7.77
N ARG A 27 -6.95 -2.95 -7.24
CA ARG A 27 -8.11 -2.12 -6.93
C ARG A 27 -7.82 -1.12 -5.81
N GLU A 28 -7.18 -1.55 -4.72
CA GLU A 28 -6.84 -0.66 -3.59
C GLU A 28 -5.84 0.43 -3.98
N LEU A 29 -4.92 0.13 -4.90
CA LEU A 29 -3.93 1.08 -5.40
C LEU A 29 -4.39 1.85 -6.65
N GLU A 30 -5.60 1.61 -7.14
CA GLU A 30 -6.13 2.18 -8.39
C GLU A 30 -5.20 2.00 -9.61
N VAL A 31 -4.55 0.84 -9.73
CA VAL A 31 -3.64 0.50 -10.84
C VAL A 31 -4.09 -0.78 -11.55
N SER A 32 -3.52 -1.05 -12.73
CA SER A 32 -3.74 -2.34 -13.42
C SER A 32 -2.95 -3.47 -12.77
N GLU A 33 -3.41 -4.71 -12.89
CA GLU A 33 -2.67 -5.89 -12.39
C GLU A 33 -1.27 -6.00 -13.00
N SER A 34 -1.12 -5.68 -14.29
CA SER A 34 0.17 -5.64 -14.97
C SER A 34 1.11 -4.61 -14.32
N THR A 35 0.57 -3.45 -13.95
CA THR A 35 1.33 -2.40 -13.25
C THR A 35 1.81 -2.89 -11.88
N VAL A 36 0.99 -3.66 -11.15
CA VAL A 36 1.40 -4.28 -9.87
C VAL A 36 2.61 -5.17 -10.08
N TYR A 37 2.58 -6.06 -11.09
CA TYR A 37 3.73 -6.93 -11.39
C TYR A 37 4.98 -6.15 -11.80
N GLU A 38 4.83 -5.09 -12.60
CA GLU A 38 5.94 -4.19 -12.95
C GLU A 38 6.50 -3.46 -11.72
N MET A 39 5.66 -3.01 -10.78
CA MET A 39 6.09 -2.41 -9.52
C MET A 39 6.85 -3.41 -8.63
N VAL A 40 6.41 -4.66 -8.58
CA VAL A 40 7.14 -5.75 -7.89
C VAL A 40 8.49 -6.00 -8.57
N ARG A 41 8.52 -6.04 -9.91
CA ARG A 41 9.76 -6.22 -10.69
C ARG A 41 10.75 -5.08 -10.48
N ARG A 42 10.26 -3.85 -10.34
CA ARG A 42 11.05 -2.65 -10.03
C ARG A 42 11.49 -2.57 -8.56
N GLY A 43 10.98 -3.45 -7.69
CA GLY A 43 11.28 -3.44 -6.26
C GLY A 43 10.54 -2.36 -5.47
N VAL A 44 9.48 -1.78 -6.03
CA VAL A 44 8.63 -0.79 -5.34
C VAL A 44 7.63 -1.48 -4.42
N LEU A 45 7.07 -2.62 -4.85
CA LEU A 45 6.17 -3.44 -4.06
C LEU A 45 6.87 -4.73 -3.61
N PRO A 46 6.48 -5.31 -2.46
CA PRO A 46 7.07 -6.54 -1.96
C PRO A 46 6.81 -7.73 -2.90
N GLN A 47 7.71 -8.72 -2.84
CA GLN A 47 7.57 -9.95 -3.61
C GLN A 47 6.34 -10.75 -3.14
N PRO A 48 5.55 -11.34 -4.08
CA PRO A 48 4.40 -12.14 -3.71
C PRO A 48 4.78 -13.41 -2.95
N VAL A 49 3.97 -13.76 -1.95
CA VAL A 49 4.02 -15.05 -1.26
C VAL A 49 3.36 -16.10 -2.15
N LYS A 50 4.15 -17.09 -2.59
CA LYS A 50 3.67 -18.25 -3.37
C LYS A 50 3.09 -19.30 -2.43
N LEU A 51 1.78 -19.51 -2.48
CA LEU A 51 1.09 -20.51 -1.65
C LEU A 51 0.95 -21.87 -2.36
N SER A 52 0.87 -21.87 -3.69
CA SER A 52 0.79 -23.06 -4.55
C SER A 52 1.16 -22.67 -6.00
N ASN A 53 1.30 -23.64 -6.90
CA ASN A 53 1.51 -23.36 -8.33
C ASN A 53 0.36 -22.50 -8.89
N GLY A 54 0.62 -21.21 -9.13
CA GLY A 54 -0.34 -20.25 -9.66
C GLY A 54 -1.11 -19.43 -8.62
N CYS A 55 -0.90 -19.65 -7.32
CA CYS A 55 -1.51 -18.84 -6.26
C CYS A 55 -0.47 -17.94 -5.59
N VAL A 56 -0.53 -16.65 -5.89
CA VAL A 56 0.29 -15.60 -5.30
C VAL A 56 -0.56 -14.68 -4.44
N ARG A 57 -0.05 -14.31 -3.27
CA ARG A 57 -0.70 -13.36 -2.35
C ARG A 57 0.28 -12.32 -1.85
N TRP A 58 -0.25 -11.14 -1.54
CA TRP A 58 0.50 -10.05 -0.94
C TRP A 58 0.03 -9.81 0.49
N CYS A 59 0.97 -9.62 1.40
CA CYS A 59 0.66 -9.15 2.74
C CYS A 59 0.45 -7.64 2.69
N TRP A 60 -0.70 -7.17 3.19
CA TRP A 60 -1.02 -5.73 3.17
C TRP A 60 -0.03 -4.92 4.02
N ALA A 61 0.37 -5.44 5.19
CA ALA A 61 1.33 -4.77 6.07
C ALA A 61 2.70 -4.54 5.39
N ASP A 62 3.17 -5.50 4.60
CA ASP A 62 4.43 -5.36 3.85
C ASP A 62 4.29 -4.33 2.72
N VAL A 63 3.11 -4.26 2.08
CA VAL A 63 2.81 -3.25 1.06
C VAL A 63 2.79 -1.86 1.68
N GLU A 64 2.10 -1.67 2.81
CA GLU A 64 2.08 -0.40 3.55
C GLU A 64 3.49 0.03 3.97
N SER A 65 4.31 -0.90 4.47
CA SER A 65 5.70 -0.62 4.84
C SER A 65 6.55 -0.19 3.63
N ALA A 66 6.37 -0.84 2.47
CA ALA A 66 7.05 -0.46 1.24
C ALA A 66 6.61 0.93 0.73
N LEU A 67 5.30 1.23 0.78
CA LEU A 67 4.76 2.54 0.42
C LEU A 67 5.23 3.64 1.38
N GLY A 68 5.29 3.35 2.68
CA GLY A 68 5.86 4.26 3.68
C GLY A 68 7.36 4.50 3.45
N SER A 69 8.10 3.49 3.01
CA SER A 69 9.51 3.65 2.65
C SER A 69 9.69 4.56 1.42
N LEU A 70 8.75 4.50 0.46
CA LEU A 70 8.74 5.41 -0.70
C LEU A 70 8.44 6.85 -0.28
N SER A 71 7.55 7.07 0.70
CA SER A 71 7.28 8.41 1.20
C SER A 71 8.49 9.00 1.93
N VAL A 72 9.23 8.19 2.70
CA VAL A 72 10.46 8.63 3.39
C VAL A 72 11.58 8.98 2.40
N GLY A 73 11.70 8.24 1.29
CA GLY A 73 12.63 8.59 0.21
C GLY A 73 12.34 9.94 -0.45
N CYS A 74 11.11 10.45 -0.35
CA CYS A 74 10.68 11.76 -0.85
C CYS A 74 10.57 12.82 0.26
N ALA A 75 10.40 12.41 1.52
CA ALA A 75 10.23 13.29 2.69
C ALA A 75 11.50 13.44 3.54
N SER A 76 12.65 12.94 3.11
CA SER A 76 13.93 13.13 3.81
C SER A 76 14.48 14.57 3.73
N GLU A 77 13.68 15.54 3.27
CA GLU A 77 13.95 16.97 3.29
C GLU A 77 12.92 17.78 4.12
N VAL A 78 12.23 17.13 5.07
CA VAL A 78 11.37 17.83 6.06
C VAL A 78 12.16 18.76 7.00
N ALA A 79 13.50 18.64 7.06
CA ALA A 79 14.34 19.59 7.78
C ALA A 79 14.50 20.96 7.07
N GLY A 80 14.01 21.12 5.82
CA GLY A 80 14.20 22.32 5.01
C GLY A 80 12.99 22.78 4.19
N ASP A 81 11.80 22.21 4.39
CA ASP A 81 10.63 22.58 3.58
C ASP A 81 10.19 24.05 3.87
N PRO A 82 10.29 24.96 2.89
CA PRO A 82 9.94 26.37 3.05
C PRO A 82 8.44 26.59 3.33
N PHE A 83 7.57 25.67 2.93
CA PHE A 83 6.13 25.77 3.20
C PHE A 83 5.79 25.45 4.67
N LEU A 84 6.46 24.47 5.26
CA LEU A 84 6.32 24.16 6.69
C LEU A 84 6.86 25.27 7.59
N ALA A 85 7.88 26.02 7.16
CA ALA A 85 8.41 27.17 7.91
C ALA A 85 7.38 28.30 8.10
N GLY A 86 6.51 28.54 7.12
CA GLY A 86 5.48 29.58 7.19
C GLY A 86 4.41 29.33 8.26
N LEU A 87 4.00 28.06 8.45
CA LEU A 87 2.99 27.68 9.44
C LEU A 87 3.43 27.96 10.89
N LYS A 88 4.73 27.82 11.18
CA LYS A 88 5.32 28.04 12.52
C LYS A 88 5.16 29.49 12.98
N ASN A 89 5.28 30.44 12.04
CA ASN A 89 5.18 31.87 12.31
C ASN A 89 3.73 32.37 12.44
N VAL A 90 2.74 31.64 11.91
CA VAL A 90 1.32 32.03 11.99
C VAL A 90 0.66 31.51 13.27
N ALA A 91 1.10 30.35 13.79
CA ALA A 91 0.49 29.70 14.94
C ALA A 91 0.95 30.25 16.31
N SER A 92 1.88 31.20 16.35
CA SER A 92 2.32 31.84 17.59
C SER A 92 1.83 33.30 17.63
N PRO A 93 0.65 33.58 18.22
CA PRO A 93 0.29 34.94 18.58
C PRO A 93 1.20 35.42 19.73
N ALA A 94 1.69 36.66 19.60
CA ALA A 94 2.51 37.36 20.59
C ALA A 94 1.76 37.61 21.92
#